data_AF-A0A832Z9Q7-F1
#
_entry.id   AF-A0A832Z9Q7-F1
#
_cell.length_a   1.000
_cell.length_b   1.000
_cell.length_c   1.000
_cell.angle_alpha   90.00
_cell.angle_beta   90.00
_cell.angle_gamma   90.00
#
_symmetry.space_group_name_H-M   'P 1'
#
loop_
_entity.id
_entity.type
_entity.pdbx_description
1 polymer ?
#
loop_
_entity_poly.entity_id
_entity_poly.type
_entity_poly.pdbx_seq_one_letter_code
_entity_poly.pdbx_strand_id
1 'polypeptide(L)'
;MILGKKDEIKDEIKLRVAEALKRDVGRGIVRFDRKYQRELGVEPGDIVELRGEKITAAIVANAHPDDRGLDIIRMDGYIRRNAGVSIGDYVTVRRAEVKEAKKVVLAPAQRGVFIQIPGEMIKQNLLGRPVVKSDIIVASGREEFYIGSPFDELFRGFFEALPLAFGELKFIVVNTNPKGIVQITYNTEIEVLPQAVEVREEKVPEVTYEDIGGLKDAIQKIREMVELPLKHPELFERLGIEPPKGVLLYGPPGTGKTLLAKAVANETNAHFIAINGPEIMSKFYGESEERLREVFKEAEENAPSIIFIDEIDAIAPKREEVTGEVEKRVVSQLLTLMDGLKKRGKVIVIAATNRPDAIDPALRRPGRFDREIEVGVPDKQGRKEILQIHTRGMPLEPDYDKPSVLKILKGLLKEERFDKEKLEEILKKVEKARDEEEIKEIIKNDGEIYREVKTKLIDKMLDELAEKTHGFVGADLAALAREAAMVVLRRLIQEGKINPEEEKIAPEVLQELKVTKEDFYEALKMVEPSALREVMLEVPNVHWEDIGGLENVKQALREAVEWPLKYPKAFQRLGITPPKGILLYGPPGTGKTLLAKAVATESEANF
;
A
#
# COMPACT_ATOMS: atom_id res chain seq x y z
N MET A 1 -9.70 39.16 -30.99
CA MET A 1 -10.61 38.96 -29.84
C MET A 1 -11.33 37.65 -30.03
N ILE A 2 -10.80 36.56 -29.47
CA ILE A 2 -11.54 35.30 -29.35
C ILE A 2 -12.14 35.36 -27.94
N LEU A 3 -13.43 35.71 -27.86
CA LEU A 3 -14.19 35.64 -26.62
C LEU A 3 -14.29 34.17 -26.24
N GLY A 4 -13.45 33.73 -25.30
CA GLY A 4 -13.58 32.44 -24.66
C GLY A 4 -14.96 32.33 -24.02
N LYS A 5 -15.68 31.26 -24.33
CA LYS A 5 -16.87 30.85 -23.58
C LYS A 5 -16.48 30.87 -22.10
N LYS A 6 -17.19 31.66 -21.28
CA LYS A 6 -17.14 31.49 -19.83
C LYS A 6 -17.59 30.06 -19.57
N ASP A 7 -16.69 29.23 -19.05
CA ASP A 7 -17.06 27.90 -18.56
C ASP A 7 -18.19 28.09 -17.54
N GLU A 8 -19.36 27.48 -17.79
CA GLU A 8 -20.47 27.49 -16.84
C GLU A 8 -20.00 26.81 -15.56
N ILE A 9 -20.01 27.55 -14.45
CA ILE A 9 -19.73 26.97 -13.14
C ILE A 9 -20.89 26.03 -12.80
N LYS A 10 -20.59 24.75 -12.64
CA LYS A 10 -21.51 23.71 -12.22
C LYS A 10 -21.50 23.60 -10.70
N ASP A 11 -22.67 23.37 -10.12
CA ASP A 11 -22.81 23.12 -8.69
C ASP A 11 -22.24 21.75 -8.27
N GLU A 12 -22.25 20.79 -9.19
CA GLU A 12 -21.73 19.44 -8.96
C GLU A 12 -21.18 18.77 -10.21
N ILE A 13 -20.25 17.85 -9.99
CA ILE A 13 -19.72 16.95 -11.01
C ILE A 13 -19.70 15.52 -10.48
N LYS A 14 -19.77 14.54 -11.39
CA LYS A 14 -19.58 13.13 -11.05
C LYS A 14 -18.29 12.65 -11.68
N LEU A 15 -17.43 12.06 -10.85
CA LEU A 15 -16.12 11.54 -11.27
C LEU A 15 -15.98 10.09 -10.82
N ARG A 16 -15.24 9.31 -11.62
CA ARG A 16 -14.95 7.92 -11.29
C ARG A 16 -13.78 7.82 -10.31
N VAL A 17 -13.94 7.08 -9.23
CA VAL A 17 -12.94 6.94 -8.18
C VAL A 17 -11.75 6.09 -8.66
N ALA A 18 -10.54 6.58 -8.44
CA ALA A 18 -9.27 5.93 -8.78
C ALA A 18 -8.33 5.88 -7.56
N GLU A 19 -7.37 4.96 -7.58
CA GLU A 19 -6.36 4.79 -6.52
C GLU A 19 -5.52 6.07 -6.34
N ALA A 20 -5.26 6.45 -5.09
CA ALA A 20 -4.35 7.55 -4.79
C ALA A 20 -2.89 7.22 -5.17
N LEU A 21 -2.07 8.25 -5.34
CA LEU A 21 -0.62 8.03 -5.36
C LEU A 21 -0.18 7.63 -3.95
N LYS A 22 0.78 6.71 -3.83
CA LYS A 22 1.26 6.21 -2.52
C LYS A 22 1.71 7.34 -1.57
N ARG A 23 2.22 8.46 -2.12
CA ARG A 23 2.63 9.65 -1.37
C ARG A 23 1.49 10.54 -0.87
N ASP A 24 0.30 10.42 -1.46
CA ASP A 24 -0.88 11.24 -1.12
C ASP A 24 -1.71 10.61 0.01
N VAL A 25 -1.47 9.33 0.32
CA VAL A 25 -2.18 8.56 1.35
C VAL A 25 -2.09 9.24 2.71
N GLY A 26 -3.22 9.34 3.42
CA GLY A 26 -3.31 9.91 4.76
C GLY A 26 -3.39 11.44 4.79
N ARG A 27 -3.09 12.14 3.69
CA ARG A 27 -3.00 13.62 3.65
C ARG A 27 -4.34 14.35 3.59
N GLY A 28 -5.44 13.63 3.33
CA GLY A 28 -6.77 14.20 3.19
C GLY A 28 -6.96 15.01 1.91
N ILE A 29 -6.30 14.59 0.81
CA ILE A 29 -6.32 15.29 -0.47
C ILE A 29 -6.96 14.43 -1.58
N VAL A 30 -7.51 15.10 -2.59
CA VAL A 30 -8.01 14.49 -3.81
C VAL A 30 -7.46 15.17 -5.05
N ARG A 31 -7.20 14.40 -6.11
CA ARG A 31 -6.69 14.91 -7.38
C ARG A 31 -7.66 14.59 -8.51
N PHE A 32 -8.02 15.61 -9.29
CA PHE A 32 -8.85 15.48 -10.49
C PHE A 32 -8.56 16.62 -11.47
N ASP A 33 -8.95 16.45 -12.74
CA ASP A 33 -8.54 17.31 -13.85
C ASP A 33 -8.84 18.81 -13.64
N ARG A 34 -7.95 19.69 -14.13
CA ARG A 34 -8.09 21.16 -14.07
C ARG A 34 -9.38 21.66 -14.75
N LYS A 35 -9.86 20.96 -15.79
CA LYS A 35 -11.16 21.21 -16.42
C LYS A 35 -12.28 21.16 -15.38
N TYR A 36 -12.34 20.08 -14.60
CA TYR A 36 -13.36 19.87 -13.57
C TYR A 36 -13.19 20.82 -12.38
N GLN A 37 -11.95 21.18 -12.03
CA GLN A 37 -11.69 22.22 -11.03
C GLN A 37 -12.28 23.58 -11.46
N ARG A 38 -12.08 23.97 -12.73
CA ARG A 38 -12.67 25.20 -13.30
C ARG A 38 -14.19 25.13 -13.37
N GLU A 39 -14.76 23.99 -13.80
CA GLU A 39 -16.20 23.78 -13.83
C GLU A 39 -16.82 23.90 -12.42
N LEU A 40 -16.14 23.45 -11.36
CA LEU A 40 -16.61 23.62 -9.97
C LEU A 40 -16.26 24.98 -9.34
N GLY A 41 -15.43 25.80 -10.01
CA GLY A 41 -14.90 27.04 -9.46
C GLY A 41 -14.04 26.84 -8.20
N VAL A 42 -13.20 25.80 -8.20
CA VAL A 42 -12.26 25.47 -7.11
C VAL A 42 -10.81 25.48 -7.60
N GLU A 43 -9.88 25.79 -6.72
CA GLU A 43 -8.44 25.77 -6.96
C GLU A 43 -7.71 24.79 -6.02
N PRO A 44 -6.47 24.38 -6.33
CA PRO A 44 -5.67 23.59 -5.40
C PRO A 44 -5.55 24.29 -4.04
N GLY A 45 -5.87 23.57 -2.96
CA GLY A 45 -5.97 24.09 -1.60
C GLY A 45 -7.41 24.34 -1.12
N ASP A 46 -8.37 24.50 -2.04
CA ASP A 46 -9.78 24.57 -1.68
C ASP A 46 -10.29 23.21 -1.17
N ILE A 47 -11.40 23.24 -0.45
CA ILE A 47 -12.05 22.03 0.09
C ILE A 47 -13.29 21.71 -0.74
N VAL A 48 -13.39 20.43 -1.13
CA VAL A 48 -14.55 19.88 -1.82
C VAL A 48 -15.29 18.90 -0.93
N GLU A 49 -16.61 18.87 -1.10
CA GLU A 49 -17.49 17.90 -0.50
C GLU A 49 -17.59 16.69 -1.43
N LEU A 50 -17.42 15.49 -0.85
CA LEU A 50 -17.48 14.21 -1.52
C LEU A 50 -18.73 13.48 -1.04
N ARG A 51 -19.65 13.20 -1.96
CA ARG A 51 -20.89 12.46 -1.68
C ARG A 51 -20.86 11.08 -2.35
N GLY A 52 -20.71 10.06 -1.52
CA GLY A 52 -20.98 8.65 -1.85
C GLY A 52 -22.21 8.16 -1.09
N GLU A 53 -22.11 7.01 -0.44
CA GLU A 53 -23.09 6.56 0.56
C GLU A 53 -23.09 7.45 1.82
N LYS A 54 -21.92 8.00 2.14
CA LYS A 54 -21.69 8.97 3.22
C LYS A 54 -21.14 10.27 2.64
N ILE A 55 -21.21 11.34 3.42
CA ILE A 55 -20.69 12.65 3.06
C ILE A 55 -19.40 12.88 3.84
N THR A 56 -18.32 13.22 3.13
CA THR A 56 -17.04 13.62 3.71
C THR A 56 -16.46 14.80 2.92
N ALA A 57 -15.27 15.25 3.29
CA ALA A 57 -14.61 16.37 2.62
C ALA A 57 -13.10 16.14 2.46
N ALA A 58 -12.53 16.74 1.43
CA ALA A 58 -11.10 16.63 1.13
C ALA A 58 -10.56 17.89 0.47
N ILE A 59 -9.24 18.07 0.51
CA ILE A 59 -8.55 19.22 -0.09
C ILE A 59 -8.21 18.91 -1.54
N VAL A 60 -8.48 19.86 -2.44
CA VAL A 60 -8.16 19.74 -3.87
C VAL A 60 -6.65 19.86 -4.07
N ALA A 61 -6.07 18.93 -4.82
CA ALA A 61 -4.70 18.97 -5.28
C ALA A 61 -4.63 18.91 -6.81
N ASN A 62 -3.49 19.32 -7.38
CA ASN A 62 -3.28 19.28 -8.83
C ASN A 62 -3.40 17.84 -9.38
N ALA A 63 -4.05 17.68 -10.53
CA ALA A 63 -4.11 16.42 -11.26
C ALA A 63 -2.70 15.89 -11.60
N HIS A 64 -2.55 14.56 -11.65
CA HIS A 64 -1.34 13.97 -12.21
C HIS A 64 -1.27 14.28 -13.73
N PRO A 65 -0.08 14.55 -14.30
CA PRO A 65 0.05 14.85 -15.73
C PRO A 65 -0.56 13.78 -16.65
N ASP A 66 -0.44 12.51 -16.26
CA ASP A 66 -0.97 11.37 -17.04
C ASP A 66 -2.49 11.20 -16.93
N ASP A 67 -3.13 11.83 -15.94
CA ASP A 67 -4.59 11.73 -15.75
C ASP A 67 -5.35 12.83 -16.52
N ARG A 68 -4.62 13.69 -17.26
CA ARG A 68 -5.23 14.84 -17.95
C ARG A 68 -6.26 14.37 -18.97
N GLY A 69 -7.47 14.94 -18.87
CA GLY A 69 -8.60 14.62 -19.74
C GLY A 69 -9.36 13.35 -19.35
N LEU A 70 -9.00 12.68 -18.26
CA LEU A 70 -9.75 11.55 -17.73
C LEU A 70 -10.82 12.02 -16.73
N ASP A 71 -11.98 11.35 -16.73
CA ASP A 71 -13.11 11.66 -15.85
C ASP A 71 -12.97 10.96 -14.48
N ILE A 72 -11.77 11.06 -13.90
CA ILE A 72 -11.40 10.37 -12.67
C ILE A 72 -11.07 11.33 -11.52
N ILE A 73 -11.26 10.84 -10.31
CA ILE A 73 -10.80 11.46 -9.07
C ILE A 73 -9.98 10.45 -8.27
N ARG A 74 -8.72 10.79 -8.01
CA ARG A 74 -7.86 9.99 -7.14
C ARG A 74 -8.09 10.37 -5.69
N MET A 75 -8.34 9.38 -4.85
CA MET A 75 -8.52 9.52 -3.41
C MET A 75 -8.03 8.27 -2.69
N ASP A 76 -7.52 8.44 -1.48
CA ASP A 76 -6.95 7.34 -0.69
C ASP A 76 -8.03 6.48 -0.05
N GLY A 77 -7.63 5.32 0.50
CA GLY A 77 -8.57 4.40 1.12
C GLY A 77 -9.31 4.97 2.34
N TYR A 78 -8.73 5.96 3.03
CA TYR A 78 -9.39 6.63 4.15
C TYR A 78 -10.56 7.51 3.68
N ILE A 79 -10.33 8.36 2.67
CA ILE A 79 -11.37 9.20 2.07
C ILE A 79 -12.45 8.33 1.42
N ARG A 80 -12.05 7.25 0.73
CA ARG A 80 -13.00 6.28 0.14
C ARG A 80 -13.92 5.68 1.20
N ARG A 81 -13.35 5.18 2.30
CA ARG A 81 -14.12 4.64 3.44
C ARG A 81 -15.02 5.70 4.09
N ASN A 82 -14.53 6.91 4.27
CA ASN A 82 -15.30 8.02 4.83
C ASN A 82 -16.49 8.42 3.93
N ALA A 83 -16.30 8.40 2.61
CA ALA A 83 -17.36 8.65 1.63
C ALA A 83 -18.28 7.44 1.40
N GLY A 84 -17.87 6.24 1.83
CA GLY A 84 -18.57 4.99 1.49
C GLY A 84 -18.58 4.74 -0.02
N VAL A 85 -17.42 4.87 -0.65
CA VAL A 85 -17.20 4.56 -2.08
C VAL A 85 -15.97 3.69 -2.24
N SER A 86 -15.80 3.12 -3.42
CA SER A 86 -14.64 2.29 -3.72
C SER A 86 -14.04 2.56 -5.09
N ILE A 87 -12.88 1.97 -5.36
CA ILE A 87 -12.20 2.16 -6.64
C ILE A 87 -13.11 1.68 -7.79
N GLY A 88 -13.39 2.58 -8.73
CA GLY A 88 -14.21 2.32 -9.90
C GLY A 88 -15.65 2.84 -9.78
N ASP A 89 -16.12 3.15 -8.58
CA ASP A 89 -17.43 3.77 -8.34
C ASP A 89 -17.44 5.23 -8.82
N TYR A 90 -18.63 5.84 -8.82
CA TYR A 90 -18.77 7.28 -9.04
C TYR A 90 -19.00 8.00 -7.71
N VAL A 91 -18.27 9.09 -7.50
CA VAL A 91 -18.49 10.02 -6.40
C VAL A 91 -18.97 11.35 -6.97
N THR A 92 -19.90 11.98 -6.26
CA THR A 92 -20.36 13.32 -6.61
C THR A 92 -19.53 14.33 -5.84
N VAL A 93 -18.92 15.28 -6.56
CA VAL A 93 -18.01 16.30 -6.03
C VAL A 93 -18.67 17.67 -6.15
N ARG A 94 -18.65 18.44 -5.05
CA ARG A 94 -19.18 19.81 -4.98
C ARG A 94 -18.21 20.71 -4.24
N ARG A 95 -18.29 22.02 -4.44
CA ARG A 95 -17.60 22.98 -3.56
C ARG A 95 -18.19 22.86 -2.14
N ALA A 96 -17.33 22.70 -1.13
CA ALA A 96 -17.80 22.51 0.23
C ALA A 96 -18.19 23.83 0.91
N GLU A 97 -19.27 23.81 1.70
CA GLU A 97 -19.58 24.85 2.68
C GLU A 97 -18.82 24.57 3.99
N VAL A 98 -17.58 25.03 4.05
CA VAL A 98 -16.69 24.77 5.18
C VAL A 98 -16.88 25.81 6.29
N LYS A 99 -17.00 25.34 7.53
CA LYS A 99 -17.00 26.19 8.73
C LYS A 99 -15.72 25.99 9.53
N GLU A 100 -15.24 27.02 10.20
CA GLU A 100 -14.14 26.88 11.15
C GLU A 100 -14.58 26.01 12.35
N ALA A 101 -13.79 25.00 12.70
CA ALA A 101 -14.06 24.14 13.83
C ALA A 101 -13.74 24.89 15.14
N LYS A 102 -14.71 24.97 16.05
CA LYS A 102 -14.51 25.42 17.43
C LYS A 102 -13.98 24.30 18.31
N LYS A 103 -14.55 23.10 18.15
CA LYS A 103 -14.17 21.91 18.91
C LYS A 103 -14.28 20.65 18.06
N VAL A 104 -13.27 19.78 18.14
CA VAL A 104 -13.27 18.45 17.53
C VAL A 104 -12.91 17.42 18.59
N VAL A 105 -13.72 16.37 18.69
CA VAL A 105 -13.48 15.25 19.61
C VAL A 105 -13.02 14.05 18.79
N LEU A 106 -11.86 13.52 19.13
CA LEU A 106 -11.20 12.39 18.47
C LEU A 106 -11.12 11.21 19.44
N ALA A 107 -11.17 9.99 18.89
CA ALA A 107 -10.85 8.77 19.64
C ALA A 107 -9.96 7.86 18.79
N PRO A 108 -9.09 7.05 19.41
CA PRO A 108 -8.34 6.02 18.69
C PRO A 108 -9.27 5.11 17.89
N ALA A 109 -8.92 4.83 16.62
CA ALA A 109 -9.71 3.94 15.77
C ALA A 109 -9.57 2.46 16.16
N GLN A 110 -8.44 2.09 16.78
CA GLN A 110 -8.10 0.72 17.12
C GLN A 110 -8.50 0.36 18.55
N ARG A 111 -9.11 -0.81 18.73
CA ARG A 111 -9.43 -1.38 20.06
C ARG A 111 -8.16 -1.81 20.79
N GLY A 112 -8.16 -1.65 22.11
CA GLY A 112 -7.01 -2.00 22.97
C GLY A 112 -5.89 -0.97 22.99
N VAL A 113 -6.01 0.10 22.20
CA VAL A 113 -5.07 1.22 22.17
C VAL A 113 -5.52 2.27 23.18
N PHE A 114 -4.71 2.46 24.22
CA PHE A 114 -4.89 3.52 25.22
C PHE A 114 -3.91 4.64 24.91
N ILE A 115 -4.44 5.83 24.60
CA ILE A 115 -3.64 6.97 24.20
C ILE A 115 -4.06 8.17 25.03
N GLN A 116 -3.14 8.70 25.82
CA GLN A 116 -3.30 9.96 26.52
C GLN A 116 -2.40 11.01 25.89
N ILE A 117 -2.83 11.52 24.72
CA ILE A 117 -2.12 12.58 23.99
C ILE A 117 -2.86 13.91 24.20
N PRO A 118 -2.15 15.00 24.57
CA PRO A 118 -2.72 16.34 24.57
C PRO A 118 -3.26 16.72 23.19
N GLY A 119 -4.52 17.17 23.09
CA GLY A 119 -5.14 17.47 21.81
C GLY A 119 -4.42 18.55 20.99
N GLU A 120 -3.72 19.48 21.64
CA GLU A 120 -2.85 20.47 20.99
C GLU A 120 -1.77 19.81 20.11
N MET A 121 -1.23 18.67 20.54
CA MET A 121 -0.22 17.96 19.76
C MET A 121 -0.84 17.41 18.46
N ILE A 122 -2.01 16.79 18.54
CA ILE A 122 -2.71 16.28 17.35
C ILE A 122 -3.15 17.42 16.42
N LYS A 123 -3.51 18.58 16.99
CA LYS A 123 -3.96 19.74 16.23
C LYS A 123 -2.96 20.17 15.18
N GLN A 124 -1.68 20.21 15.51
CA GLN A 124 -0.62 20.63 14.58
C GLN A 124 -0.61 19.78 13.31
N ASN A 125 -0.72 18.45 13.44
CA ASN A 125 -0.75 17.53 12.29
C ASN A 125 -2.05 17.60 11.47
N LEU A 126 -3.12 18.13 12.06
CA LEU A 126 -4.44 18.24 11.43
C LEU A 126 -4.78 19.67 10.96
N LEU A 127 -3.87 20.64 11.11
CA LEU A 127 -4.12 22.02 10.69
C LEU A 127 -4.50 22.11 9.22
N GLY A 128 -5.57 22.84 8.95
CA GLY A 128 -6.17 23.02 7.63
C GLY A 128 -6.93 21.81 7.11
N ARG A 129 -6.97 20.68 7.84
CA ARG A 129 -7.68 19.47 7.40
C ARG A 129 -9.19 19.64 7.58
N PRO A 130 -9.99 19.35 6.54
CA PRO A 130 -11.44 19.21 6.70
C PRO A 130 -11.77 17.89 7.39
N VAL A 131 -12.75 17.93 8.29
CA VAL A 131 -13.25 16.76 9.01
C VAL A 131 -14.77 16.81 9.13
N VAL A 132 -15.39 15.63 9.08
CA VAL A 132 -16.81 15.38 9.32
C VAL A 132 -16.92 14.37 10.46
N LYS A 133 -18.03 14.43 11.21
CA LYS A 133 -18.33 13.40 12.22
C LYS A 133 -18.31 12.01 11.56
N SER A 134 -17.69 11.05 12.25
CA SER A 134 -17.46 9.66 11.84
C SER A 134 -16.37 9.44 10.80
N ASP A 135 -15.68 10.50 10.35
CA ASP A 135 -14.49 10.32 9.51
C ASP A 135 -13.38 9.60 10.28
N ILE A 136 -12.67 8.71 9.58
CA ILE A 136 -11.36 8.20 9.97
C ILE A 136 -10.30 9.13 9.40
N ILE A 137 -9.42 9.61 10.27
CA ILE A 137 -8.31 10.50 9.90
C ILE A 137 -6.99 9.97 10.44
N VAL A 138 -5.93 10.23 9.70
CA VAL A 138 -4.56 9.87 10.08
C VAL A 138 -3.86 11.09 10.67
N ALA A 139 -3.41 11.02 11.92
CA ALA A 139 -2.67 12.10 12.56
C ALA A 139 -1.15 11.95 12.45
N SER A 140 -0.68 11.07 11.55
CA SER A 140 0.74 10.87 11.28
C SER A 140 1.25 12.01 10.42
N GLY A 141 2.40 12.56 10.79
CA GLY A 141 2.86 13.90 10.41
C GLY A 141 2.64 14.24 8.94
N ARG A 142 1.92 15.35 8.71
CA ARG A 142 2.17 16.15 7.52
C ARG A 142 3.60 16.66 7.66
N GLU A 143 4.54 16.21 6.82
CA GLU A 143 5.83 16.91 6.61
C GLU A 143 5.64 18.37 6.12
N GLU A 144 4.40 18.85 5.96
CA GLU A 144 4.04 20.01 5.18
C GLU A 144 3.96 21.33 5.94
N PHE A 145 4.07 21.40 7.27
CA PHE A 145 4.11 22.69 7.98
C PHE A 145 5.04 22.68 9.21
N TYR A 146 6.01 23.62 9.18
CA TYR A 146 7.01 23.99 10.19
C TYR A 146 8.23 23.08 10.36
N ILE A 147 9.28 23.39 9.59
CA ILE A 147 10.65 23.19 10.07
C ILE A 147 10.84 24.12 11.29
N GLY A 148 11.05 23.55 12.49
CA GLY A 148 11.64 24.27 13.62
C GLY A 148 10.80 24.50 14.88
N SER A 149 9.77 23.69 15.17
CA SER A 149 9.11 23.75 16.50
C SER A 149 9.67 22.71 17.47
N PRO A 150 10.02 23.06 18.72
CA PRO A 150 10.46 22.14 19.79
C PRO A 150 9.45 21.05 20.20
N PHE A 151 8.33 20.94 19.50
CA PHE A 151 7.20 20.05 19.82
C PHE A 151 7.11 18.81 18.91
N ASP A 152 7.68 18.85 17.70
CA ASP A 152 7.84 17.65 16.84
C ASP A 152 8.68 16.58 17.53
N GLU A 153 9.59 17.04 18.37
CA GLU A 153 10.53 16.24 19.15
C GLU A 153 9.78 15.41 20.20
N LEU A 154 8.91 16.03 21.02
CA LEU A 154 8.10 15.30 22.02
C LEU A 154 7.18 14.24 21.38
N PHE A 155 6.73 14.50 20.15
CA PHE A 155 5.87 13.58 19.39
C PHE A 155 6.60 12.30 18.97
N ARG A 156 7.91 12.38 18.67
CA ARG A 156 8.76 11.22 18.36
C ARG A 156 9.02 10.34 19.60
N GLY A 157 9.30 10.95 20.75
CA GLY A 157 9.54 10.21 22.00
C GLY A 157 8.33 9.39 22.48
N PHE A 158 7.10 9.83 22.17
CA PHE A 158 5.88 9.07 22.50
C PHE A 158 5.71 7.80 21.65
N PHE A 159 6.23 7.78 20.42
CA PHE A 159 6.18 6.59 19.56
C PHE A 159 7.18 5.50 19.97
N GLU A 160 8.26 5.85 20.66
CA GLU A 160 9.27 4.88 21.12
C GLU A 160 8.79 4.01 22.28
N ALA A 161 7.82 4.48 23.08
CA ALA A 161 7.28 3.75 24.23
C ALA A 161 6.14 2.77 23.88
N LEU A 162 5.63 2.80 22.63
CA LEU A 162 4.57 1.89 22.19
C LEU A 162 5.14 0.81 21.27
N PRO A 163 4.81 -0.48 21.47
CA PRO A 163 5.12 -1.56 20.54
C PRO A 163 4.26 -1.49 19.26
N LEU A 164 3.86 -0.29 18.82
CA LEU A 164 3.20 -0.06 17.56
C LEU A 164 4.28 0.06 16.48
N ALA A 165 4.52 -1.04 15.78
CA ALA A 165 5.39 -1.11 14.62
C ALA A 165 5.00 -0.04 13.57
N PHE A 166 5.73 1.09 13.53
CA PHE A 166 5.76 2.10 12.46
C PHE A 166 4.41 2.37 11.74
N GLY A 167 3.31 2.35 12.50
CA GLY A 167 1.96 2.43 11.97
C GLY A 167 1.40 3.85 12.11
N GLU A 168 0.64 4.29 11.11
CA GLU A 168 -0.04 5.56 11.15
C GLU A 168 -1.07 5.59 12.31
N LEU A 169 -1.01 6.57 13.22
CA LEU A 169 -2.04 6.74 14.25
C LEU A 169 -3.34 7.23 13.61
N LYS A 170 -4.38 6.38 13.72
CA LYS A 170 -5.71 6.62 13.16
C LYS A 170 -6.68 7.03 14.25
N PHE A 171 -7.44 8.07 13.97
CA PHE A 171 -8.47 8.61 14.85
C PHE A 171 -9.82 8.61 14.14
N ILE A 172 -10.87 8.33 14.90
CA ILE A 172 -12.26 8.55 14.48
C ILE A 172 -12.71 9.90 15.02
N VAL A 173 -13.35 10.69 14.18
CA VAL A 173 -13.99 11.96 14.57
C VAL A 173 -15.31 11.66 15.26
N VAL A 174 -15.32 11.68 16.59
CA VAL A 174 -16.51 11.37 17.40
C VAL A 174 -17.55 12.49 17.29
N ASN A 175 -17.10 13.74 17.32
CA ASN A 175 -17.97 14.90 17.28
C ASN A 175 -17.25 16.14 16.73
N THR A 176 -18.02 17.04 16.10
CA THR A 176 -17.57 18.33 15.61
C THR A 176 -18.50 19.45 16.05
N ASN A 177 -17.94 20.62 16.35
CA ASN A 177 -18.69 21.84 16.63
C ASN A 177 -18.14 23.00 15.79
N PRO A 178 -18.93 23.62 14.89
CA PRO A 178 -20.31 23.27 14.55
C PRO A 178 -20.45 21.91 13.84
N LYS A 179 -21.68 21.41 13.70
CA LYS A 179 -21.93 20.20 12.88
C LYS A 179 -21.78 20.50 11.39
N GLY A 180 -21.45 19.47 10.62
CA GLY A 180 -21.20 19.54 9.18
C GLY A 180 -19.71 19.42 8.86
N ILE A 181 -19.33 19.88 7.67
CA ILE A 181 -17.93 19.94 7.24
C ILE A 181 -17.26 21.10 7.98
N VAL A 182 -16.27 20.77 8.81
CA VAL A 182 -15.49 21.77 9.53
C VAL A 182 -14.01 21.65 9.22
N GLN A 183 -13.29 22.77 9.24
CA GLN A 183 -11.85 22.80 9.06
C GLN A 183 -11.17 23.06 10.40
N ILE A 184 -10.16 22.25 10.71
CA ILE A 184 -9.32 22.42 11.89
C ILE A 184 -8.37 23.60 11.65
N THR A 185 -8.39 24.59 12.53
CA THR A 185 -7.53 25.78 12.51
C THR A 185 -6.78 25.90 13.83
N TYR A 186 -5.95 26.94 13.98
CA TYR A 186 -5.28 27.26 15.24
C TYR A 186 -6.25 27.51 16.40
N ASN A 187 -7.46 27.97 16.11
CA ASN A 187 -8.51 28.29 17.10
C ASN A 187 -9.35 27.07 17.50
N THR A 188 -9.14 25.92 16.87
CA THR A 188 -9.89 24.70 17.18
C THR A 188 -9.40 24.07 18.48
N GLU A 189 -10.30 23.80 19.41
CA GLU A 189 -10.02 22.94 20.57
C GLU A 189 -10.11 21.48 20.14
N ILE A 190 -9.01 20.72 20.30
CA ILE A 190 -9.03 19.26 20.08
C ILE A 190 -9.08 18.55 21.42
N GLU A 191 -10.05 17.65 21.56
CA GLU A 191 -10.16 16.73 22.68
C GLU A 191 -9.92 15.30 22.19
N VAL A 192 -9.02 14.58 22.85
CA VAL A 192 -8.69 13.19 22.51
C VAL A 192 -9.16 12.30 23.64
N LEU A 193 -10.09 11.39 23.33
CA LEU A 193 -10.61 10.43 24.29
C LEU A 193 -9.55 9.33 24.53
N PRO A 194 -9.37 8.89 25.79
CA PRO A 194 -8.31 7.96 26.17
C PRO A 194 -8.53 6.52 25.70
N GLN A 195 -9.77 6.17 25.38
CA GLN A 195 -10.16 4.84 24.91
C GLN A 195 -10.89 4.97 23.59
N ALA A 196 -10.72 3.96 22.73
CA ALA A 196 -11.57 3.79 21.57
C ALA A 196 -13.04 3.80 22.04
N VAL A 197 -13.85 4.71 21.48
CA VAL A 197 -15.29 4.63 21.67
C VAL A 197 -15.72 3.29 21.07
N GLU A 198 -16.58 2.54 21.73
CA GLU A 198 -17.28 1.40 21.13
C GLU A 198 -18.23 1.93 20.04
N VAL A 199 -17.65 2.42 18.93
CA VAL A 199 -18.38 2.57 17.70
C VAL A 199 -18.70 1.14 17.31
N ARG A 200 -20.01 0.81 17.34
CA ARG A 200 -20.56 -0.41 16.76
C ARG A 200 -20.30 -0.38 15.26
N GLU A 201 -19.09 -0.68 14.82
CA GLU A 201 -18.82 -0.99 13.42
C GLU A 201 -17.97 -2.27 13.34
N GLU A 202 -18.31 -3.03 12.31
CA GLU A 202 -17.91 -4.40 11.99
C GLU A 202 -16.40 -4.61 12.00
N LYS A 203 -15.97 -5.87 12.13
CA LYS A 203 -14.57 -6.35 12.11
C LYS A 203 -13.89 -6.11 10.75
N VAL A 204 -14.02 -4.94 10.14
CA VAL A 204 -13.44 -4.61 8.84
C VAL A 204 -11.95 -4.29 9.04
N PRO A 205 -11.03 -5.04 8.39
CA PRO A 205 -9.60 -4.79 8.49
C PRO A 205 -9.24 -3.38 8.05
N GLU A 206 -8.24 -2.75 8.66
CA GLU A 206 -7.85 -1.38 8.31
C GLU A 206 -6.89 -1.26 7.12
N VAL A 207 -6.59 -2.37 6.44
CA VAL A 207 -5.60 -2.43 5.36
C VAL A 207 -6.26 -2.02 4.05
N THR A 208 -5.61 -1.20 3.25
CA THR A 208 -6.09 -0.77 1.93
C THR A 208 -5.21 -1.32 0.81
N TYR A 209 -5.66 -1.28 -0.45
CA TYR A 209 -4.79 -1.64 -1.58
C TYR A 209 -3.57 -0.72 -1.69
N GLU A 210 -3.69 0.51 -1.19
CA GLU A 210 -2.58 1.45 -1.10
C GLU A 210 -1.45 0.94 -0.19
N ASP A 211 -1.76 0.08 0.79
CA ASP A 211 -0.81 -0.50 1.74
C ASP A 211 -0.19 -1.81 1.24
N ILE A 212 -0.48 -2.19 -0.01
CA ILE A 212 0.08 -3.36 -0.68
C ILE A 212 0.95 -2.90 -1.85
N GLY A 213 2.19 -3.37 -1.89
CA GLY A 213 3.16 -3.10 -2.96
C GLY A 213 3.48 -4.36 -3.76
N GLY A 214 3.77 -4.21 -5.05
CA GLY A 214 4.27 -5.31 -5.89
C GLY A 214 3.26 -6.41 -6.27
N LEU A 215 1.97 -6.26 -5.91
CA LEU A 215 0.93 -7.27 -6.16
C LEU A 215 -0.15 -6.81 -7.15
N LYS A 216 0.16 -5.93 -8.11
CA LYS A 216 -0.83 -5.32 -9.02
C LYS A 216 -1.69 -6.36 -9.75
N ASP A 217 -1.06 -7.41 -10.28
CA ASP A 217 -1.78 -8.47 -11.00
C ASP A 217 -2.69 -9.30 -10.08
N ALA A 218 -2.21 -9.61 -8.87
CA ALA A 218 -3.01 -10.34 -7.88
C ALA A 218 -4.18 -9.50 -7.36
N ILE A 219 -3.94 -8.20 -7.13
CA ILE A 219 -4.98 -7.21 -6.80
C ILE A 219 -6.04 -7.17 -7.90
N GLN A 220 -5.64 -7.04 -9.18
CA GLN A 220 -6.60 -7.01 -10.27
C GLN A 220 -7.48 -8.28 -10.30
N LYS A 221 -6.87 -9.46 -10.23
CA LYS A 221 -7.59 -10.75 -10.24
C LYS A 221 -8.56 -10.86 -9.06
N ILE A 222 -8.12 -10.51 -7.85
CA ILE A 222 -8.98 -10.63 -6.66
C ILE A 222 -10.14 -9.63 -6.68
N ARG A 223 -9.95 -8.44 -7.28
CA ARG A 223 -11.03 -7.48 -7.48
C ARG A 223 -12.10 -8.02 -8.42
N GLU A 224 -11.69 -8.64 -9.53
CA GLU A 224 -12.61 -9.27 -10.48
C GLU A 224 -13.36 -10.47 -9.87
N MET A 225 -12.68 -11.26 -9.02
CA MET A 225 -13.21 -12.50 -8.46
C MET A 225 -14.00 -12.31 -7.15
N VAL A 226 -13.70 -11.28 -6.36
CA VAL A 226 -14.28 -11.09 -5.01
C VAL A 226 -15.03 -9.78 -4.90
N GLU A 227 -14.40 -8.66 -5.29
CA GLU A 227 -15.01 -7.33 -5.14
C GLU A 227 -16.21 -7.14 -6.07
N LEU A 228 -16.07 -7.50 -7.35
CA LEU A 228 -17.11 -7.33 -8.36
C LEU A 228 -18.40 -8.11 -8.01
N PRO A 229 -18.36 -9.41 -7.62
CA PRO A 229 -19.56 -10.12 -7.18
C PRO A 229 -20.27 -9.54 -5.96
N LEU A 230 -19.50 -9.02 -4.99
CA LEU A 230 -20.08 -8.51 -3.74
C LEU A 230 -20.76 -7.15 -3.93
N LYS A 231 -20.17 -6.29 -4.76
CA LYS A 231 -20.69 -4.94 -5.02
C LYS A 231 -21.73 -4.87 -6.11
N HIS A 232 -21.54 -5.65 -7.17
CA HIS A 232 -22.37 -5.61 -8.36
C HIS A 232 -23.01 -6.97 -8.69
N PRO A 233 -23.75 -7.58 -7.75
CA PRO A 233 -24.39 -8.88 -7.97
C PRO A 233 -25.36 -8.86 -9.16
N GLU A 234 -25.96 -7.71 -9.47
CA GLU A 234 -26.87 -7.50 -10.60
C GLU A 234 -26.23 -7.83 -11.96
N LEU A 235 -24.90 -7.65 -12.08
CA LEU A 235 -24.17 -7.98 -13.31
C LEU A 235 -24.18 -9.49 -13.55
N PHE A 236 -23.92 -10.28 -12.50
CA PHE A 236 -23.89 -11.74 -12.55
C PHE A 236 -25.29 -12.31 -12.80
N GLU A 237 -26.30 -11.76 -12.12
CA GLU A 237 -27.71 -12.14 -12.33
C GLU A 237 -28.15 -11.89 -13.77
N ARG A 238 -27.82 -10.72 -14.33
CA ARG A 238 -28.19 -10.36 -15.71
C ARG A 238 -27.46 -11.20 -16.75
N LEU A 239 -26.20 -11.56 -16.48
CA LEU A 239 -25.40 -12.43 -17.35
C LEU A 239 -25.74 -13.92 -17.17
N GLY A 240 -26.48 -14.29 -16.13
CA GLY A 240 -26.85 -15.68 -15.85
C GLY A 240 -25.67 -16.56 -15.45
N ILE A 241 -24.61 -15.96 -14.88
CA ILE A 241 -23.40 -16.66 -14.43
C ILE A 241 -23.32 -16.68 -12.91
N GLU A 242 -22.77 -17.75 -12.34
CA GLU A 242 -22.53 -17.85 -10.91
C GLU A 242 -21.16 -17.21 -10.56
N PRO A 243 -21.07 -16.41 -9.48
CA PRO A 243 -19.80 -15.90 -9.00
C PRO A 243 -18.94 -17.04 -8.42
N PRO A 244 -17.61 -16.89 -8.38
CA PRO A 244 -16.73 -17.88 -7.77
C PRO A 244 -17.03 -17.97 -6.26
N LYS A 245 -17.04 -19.20 -5.73
CA LYS A 245 -17.31 -19.46 -4.30
C LYS A 245 -16.05 -19.41 -3.45
N GLY A 246 -14.91 -19.76 -4.05
CA GLY A 246 -13.65 -19.89 -3.35
C GLY A 246 -12.46 -19.40 -4.16
N VAL A 247 -11.58 -18.63 -3.52
CA VAL A 247 -10.31 -18.19 -4.09
C VAL A 247 -9.17 -18.77 -3.25
N LEU A 248 -8.23 -19.48 -3.88
CA LEU A 248 -7.02 -19.97 -3.24
C LEU A 248 -5.84 -19.05 -3.58
N LEU A 249 -5.28 -18.40 -2.56
CA LEU A 249 -4.04 -17.64 -2.63
C LEU A 249 -2.87 -18.57 -2.33
N TYR A 250 -1.88 -18.63 -3.21
CA TYR A 250 -0.69 -19.45 -2.97
C TYR A 250 0.60 -18.69 -3.31
N GLY A 251 1.72 -19.10 -2.73
CA GLY A 251 3.04 -18.51 -2.99
C GLY A 251 3.92 -18.54 -1.75
N PRO A 252 5.15 -18.00 -1.80
CA PRO A 252 6.06 -18.03 -0.66
C PRO A 252 5.52 -17.31 0.60
N PRO A 253 5.98 -17.68 1.80
CA PRO A 253 5.62 -16.96 3.03
C PRO A 253 6.09 -15.51 2.95
N GLY A 254 5.37 -14.60 3.62
CA GLY A 254 5.76 -13.19 3.69
C GLY A 254 5.50 -12.36 2.42
N THR A 255 4.84 -12.90 1.39
CA THR A 255 4.46 -12.15 0.17
C THR A 255 3.18 -11.32 0.32
N GLY A 256 2.47 -11.41 1.45
CA GLY A 256 1.31 -10.56 1.74
C GLY A 256 -0.06 -11.15 1.40
N LYS A 257 -0.20 -12.48 1.32
CA LYS A 257 -1.49 -13.18 1.10
C LYS A 257 -2.57 -12.73 2.10
N THR A 258 -2.25 -12.70 3.39
CA THR A 258 -3.15 -12.26 4.46
C THR A 258 -3.50 -10.76 4.37
N LEU A 259 -2.55 -9.92 3.94
CA LEU A 259 -2.79 -8.49 3.72
C LEU A 259 -3.73 -8.26 2.54
N LEU A 260 -3.58 -9.02 1.46
CA LEU A 260 -4.43 -8.95 0.27
C LEU A 260 -5.89 -9.29 0.60
N ALA A 261 -6.13 -10.37 1.35
CA ALA A 261 -7.48 -10.74 1.78
C ALA A 261 -8.12 -9.66 2.68
N LYS A 262 -7.33 -9.09 3.61
CA LYS A 262 -7.78 -7.99 4.47
C LYS A 262 -8.14 -6.73 3.67
N ALA A 263 -7.34 -6.37 2.67
CA ALA A 263 -7.59 -5.21 1.82
C ALA A 263 -8.87 -5.36 0.98
N VAL A 264 -9.13 -6.54 0.44
CA VAL A 264 -10.36 -6.82 -0.31
C VAL A 264 -11.59 -6.71 0.59
N ALA A 265 -11.52 -7.22 1.82
CA ALA A 265 -12.62 -7.11 2.77
C ALA A 265 -12.91 -5.67 3.17
N ASN A 266 -11.85 -4.87 3.37
CA ASN A 266 -11.99 -3.45 3.64
C ASN A 266 -12.62 -2.69 2.46
N GLU A 267 -12.15 -2.95 1.23
CA GLU A 267 -12.67 -2.26 0.05
C GLU A 267 -14.11 -2.69 -0.25
N THR A 268 -14.52 -3.91 0.08
CA THR A 268 -15.90 -4.40 -0.12
C THR A 268 -16.86 -4.05 1.01
N ASN A 269 -16.35 -3.49 2.11
CA ASN A 269 -17.09 -3.30 3.36
C ASN A 269 -17.87 -4.58 3.77
N ALA A 270 -17.25 -5.74 3.54
CA ALA A 270 -17.82 -7.04 3.86
C ALA A 270 -17.39 -7.49 5.26
N HIS A 271 -18.27 -8.21 5.96
CA HIS A 271 -17.93 -8.80 7.26
C HIS A 271 -16.78 -9.79 7.10
N PHE A 272 -15.66 -9.55 7.80
CA PHE A 272 -14.45 -10.35 7.65
C PHE A 272 -14.28 -11.31 8.83
N ILE A 273 -14.21 -12.61 8.54
CA ILE A 273 -13.91 -13.66 9.51
C ILE A 273 -12.58 -14.29 9.13
N ALA A 274 -11.58 -14.18 10.00
CA ALA A 274 -10.27 -14.81 9.81
C ALA A 274 -10.15 -16.04 10.70
N ILE A 275 -9.68 -17.13 10.10
CA ILE A 275 -9.35 -18.39 10.76
C ILE A 275 -7.92 -18.75 10.38
N ASN A 276 -7.12 -19.15 11.36
CA ASN A 276 -5.82 -19.78 11.09
C ASN A 276 -5.96 -21.31 11.17
N GLY A 277 -5.46 -22.04 10.17
CA GLY A 277 -5.58 -23.49 10.06
C GLY A 277 -5.21 -24.25 11.34
N PRO A 278 -4.00 -24.06 11.91
CA PRO A 278 -3.61 -24.70 13.16
C PRO A 278 -4.50 -24.37 14.36
N GLU A 279 -5.16 -23.21 14.39
CA GLU A 279 -6.07 -22.86 15.50
C GLU A 279 -7.35 -23.70 15.51
N ILE A 280 -7.76 -24.23 14.34
CA ILE A 280 -8.93 -25.11 14.23
C ILE A 280 -8.59 -26.50 14.74
N MET A 281 -7.34 -26.93 14.61
CA MET A 281 -6.90 -28.26 15.00
C MET A 281 -6.87 -28.39 16.53
N SER A 282 -7.81 -29.15 17.08
CA SER A 282 -7.92 -29.42 18.51
C SER A 282 -7.65 -30.89 18.82
N LYS A 283 -7.21 -31.18 20.06
CA LYS A 283 -7.05 -32.57 20.54
C LYS A 283 -8.39 -33.21 20.93
N PHE A 284 -9.47 -32.43 21.02
CA PHE A 284 -10.77 -32.90 21.46
C PHE A 284 -11.65 -33.29 20.27
N TYR A 285 -12.36 -34.41 20.40
CA TYR A 285 -13.14 -34.97 19.31
C TYR A 285 -14.34 -34.08 18.95
N GLY A 286 -14.44 -33.66 17.68
CA GLY A 286 -15.60 -32.93 17.14
C GLY A 286 -15.59 -31.42 17.34
N GLU A 287 -14.73 -30.87 18.19
CA GLU A 287 -14.64 -29.42 18.44
C GLU A 287 -14.18 -28.66 17.18
N SER A 288 -13.22 -29.19 16.44
CA SER A 288 -12.73 -28.63 15.17
C SER A 288 -13.82 -28.55 14.09
N GLU A 289 -14.71 -29.55 14.03
CA GLU A 289 -15.81 -29.58 13.06
C GLU A 289 -16.90 -28.59 13.43
N GLU A 290 -17.23 -28.47 14.72
CA GLU A 290 -18.23 -27.51 15.21
C GLU A 290 -17.77 -26.07 15.00
N ARG A 291 -16.50 -25.77 15.32
CA ARG A 291 -15.93 -24.44 15.09
C ARG A 291 -15.99 -24.02 13.61
N LEU A 292 -15.75 -24.95 12.68
CA LEU A 292 -15.92 -24.68 11.25
C LEU A 292 -17.39 -24.40 10.88
N ARG A 293 -18.35 -25.15 11.45
CA ARG A 293 -19.78 -24.89 11.24
C ARG A 293 -20.20 -23.52 11.77
N GLU A 294 -19.76 -23.16 12.97
CA GLU A 294 -20.07 -21.88 13.59
C GLU A 294 -19.56 -20.71 12.74
N VAL A 295 -18.33 -20.80 12.22
CA VAL A 295 -17.76 -19.72 11.38
C VAL A 295 -18.55 -19.56 10.07
N PHE A 296 -18.87 -20.65 9.38
CA PHE A 296 -19.67 -20.55 8.15
C PHE A 296 -21.08 -20.02 8.43
N LYS A 297 -21.68 -20.39 9.57
CA LYS A 297 -22.97 -19.87 10.00
C LYS A 297 -22.91 -18.37 10.31
N GLU A 298 -21.91 -17.91 11.06
CA GLU A 298 -21.69 -16.48 11.34
C GLU A 298 -21.52 -15.69 10.04
N ALA A 299 -20.79 -16.23 9.06
CA ALA A 299 -20.61 -15.59 7.76
C ALA A 299 -21.93 -15.47 6.97
N GLU A 300 -22.77 -16.51 6.99
CA GLU A 300 -24.07 -16.47 6.31
C GLU A 300 -25.04 -15.49 6.98
N GLU A 301 -25.03 -15.40 8.32
CA GLU A 301 -25.89 -14.49 9.08
C GLU A 301 -25.51 -13.01 8.89
N ASN A 302 -24.22 -12.73 8.68
CA ASN A 302 -23.68 -11.36 8.50
C ASN A 302 -23.39 -10.99 7.04
N ALA A 303 -23.95 -11.71 6.06
CA ALA A 303 -23.65 -11.49 4.65
C ALA A 303 -24.02 -10.05 4.18
N PRO A 304 -23.19 -9.36 3.36
CA PRO A 304 -22.01 -9.86 2.64
C PRO A 304 -20.78 -10.12 3.53
N SER A 305 -20.18 -11.30 3.38
CA SER A 305 -19.08 -11.77 4.25
C SER A 305 -17.94 -12.40 3.45
N ILE A 306 -16.73 -12.27 3.97
CA ILE A 306 -15.53 -12.96 3.50
C ILE A 306 -14.99 -13.82 4.64
N ILE A 307 -14.88 -15.13 4.39
CA ILE A 307 -14.19 -16.07 5.27
C ILE A 307 -12.76 -16.21 4.76
N PHE A 308 -11.78 -15.82 5.55
CA PHE A 308 -10.36 -16.00 5.26
C PHE A 308 -9.79 -17.16 6.07
N ILE A 309 -9.27 -18.18 5.39
CA ILE A 309 -8.60 -19.34 6.00
C ILE A 309 -7.11 -19.26 5.68
N ASP A 310 -6.30 -18.89 6.66
CA ASP A 310 -4.84 -18.94 6.54
C ASP A 310 -4.32 -20.35 6.82
N GLU A 311 -3.18 -20.71 6.24
CA GLU A 311 -2.54 -22.04 6.38
C GLU A 311 -3.54 -23.20 6.17
N ILE A 312 -4.32 -23.15 5.08
CA ILE A 312 -5.36 -24.15 4.81
C ILE A 312 -4.79 -25.58 4.70
N ASP A 313 -3.52 -25.74 4.33
CA ASP A 313 -2.84 -27.02 4.28
C ASP A 313 -2.74 -27.71 5.66
N ALA A 314 -2.87 -26.97 6.76
CA ALA A 314 -2.93 -27.55 8.11
C ALA A 314 -4.25 -28.27 8.41
N ILE A 315 -5.37 -27.81 7.85
CA ILE A 315 -6.72 -28.38 8.09
C ILE A 315 -7.22 -29.22 6.93
N ALA A 316 -6.60 -29.09 5.76
CA ALA A 316 -6.96 -29.83 4.56
C ALA A 316 -5.76 -30.43 3.79
N PRO A 317 -4.87 -31.18 4.47
CA PRO A 317 -3.79 -31.89 3.79
C PRO A 317 -4.31 -33.03 2.90
N LYS A 318 -3.46 -33.54 2.00
CA LYS A 318 -3.75 -34.76 1.22
C LYS A 318 -4.11 -35.93 2.13
N ARG A 319 -5.25 -36.57 1.86
CA ARG A 319 -5.76 -37.72 2.64
C ARG A 319 -4.81 -38.91 2.73
N GLU A 320 -3.93 -39.06 1.74
CA GLU A 320 -2.93 -40.13 1.66
C GLU A 320 -1.76 -39.91 2.63
N GLU A 321 -1.43 -38.64 2.93
CA GLU A 321 -0.33 -38.25 3.82
C GLU A 321 -0.76 -38.27 5.30
N VAL A 322 -2.06 -38.40 5.55
CA VAL A 322 -2.69 -38.29 6.86
C VAL A 322 -2.98 -39.66 7.47
N THR A 323 -2.41 -39.91 8.66
CA THR A 323 -2.70 -41.11 9.47
C THR A 323 -3.87 -40.91 10.43
N GLY A 324 -4.19 -39.67 10.83
CA GLY A 324 -5.24 -39.36 11.80
C GLY A 324 -6.66 -39.31 11.23
N GLU A 325 -7.64 -39.90 11.93
CA GLU A 325 -9.06 -39.84 11.55
C GLU A 325 -9.69 -38.45 11.75
N VAL A 326 -9.15 -37.63 12.64
CA VAL A 326 -9.65 -36.28 12.93
C VAL A 326 -9.44 -35.36 11.71
N GLU A 327 -8.21 -35.33 11.18
CA GLU A 327 -7.85 -34.53 10.00
C GLU A 327 -8.73 -34.87 8.78
N LYS A 328 -8.93 -36.17 8.49
CA LYS A 328 -9.80 -36.62 7.38
C LYS A 328 -11.24 -36.14 7.53
N ARG A 329 -11.75 -36.05 8.76
CA ARG A 329 -13.10 -35.55 9.04
C ARG A 329 -13.19 -34.04 8.91
N VAL A 330 -12.19 -33.29 9.37
CA VAL A 330 -12.10 -31.83 9.17
C VAL A 330 -12.11 -31.49 7.67
N VAL A 331 -11.32 -32.21 6.85
CA VAL A 331 -11.34 -32.05 5.38
C VAL A 331 -12.74 -32.31 4.81
N SER A 332 -13.38 -33.39 5.25
CA SER A 332 -14.72 -33.77 4.79
C SER A 332 -15.79 -32.75 5.19
N GLN A 333 -15.67 -32.19 6.39
CA GLN A 333 -16.55 -31.13 6.88
C GLN A 333 -16.37 -29.84 6.07
N LEU A 334 -15.12 -29.42 5.79
CA LEU A 334 -14.86 -28.23 4.97
C LEU A 334 -15.42 -28.40 3.55
N LEU A 335 -15.23 -29.57 2.93
CA LEU A 335 -15.82 -29.88 1.62
C LEU A 335 -17.35 -29.76 1.63
N THR A 336 -17.99 -30.30 2.68
CA THR A 336 -19.44 -30.24 2.86
C THR A 336 -19.93 -28.80 3.02
N LEU A 337 -19.20 -27.98 3.79
CA LEU A 337 -19.53 -26.56 3.98
C LEU A 337 -19.41 -25.77 2.68
N MET A 338 -18.32 -25.97 1.92
CA MET A 338 -18.10 -25.31 0.62
C MET A 338 -19.20 -25.68 -0.40
N ASP A 339 -19.57 -26.96 -0.48
CA ASP A 339 -20.65 -27.43 -1.36
C ASP A 339 -22.01 -26.89 -0.91
N GLY A 340 -22.21 -26.74 0.40
CA GLY A 340 -23.42 -26.23 1.04
C GLY A 340 -23.66 -24.72 0.88
N LEU A 341 -22.63 -23.95 0.52
CA LEU A 341 -22.78 -22.50 0.29
C LEU A 341 -23.82 -22.24 -0.81
N LYS A 342 -24.86 -21.49 -0.44
CA LYS A 342 -25.97 -21.14 -1.34
C LYS A 342 -25.43 -20.43 -2.58
N LYS A 343 -25.92 -20.83 -3.77
CA LYS A 343 -25.55 -20.23 -5.08
C LYS A 343 -25.80 -18.72 -5.17
N ARG A 344 -26.70 -18.18 -4.34
CA ARG A 344 -27.02 -16.74 -4.22
C ARG A 344 -26.51 -16.12 -2.92
N GLY A 345 -25.70 -16.84 -2.14
CA GLY A 345 -25.11 -16.31 -0.91
C GLY A 345 -24.05 -15.26 -1.24
N LYS A 346 -24.03 -14.15 -0.49
CA LYS A 346 -22.95 -13.14 -0.57
C LYS A 346 -21.78 -13.52 0.34
N VAL A 347 -21.41 -14.80 0.36
CA VAL A 347 -20.32 -15.33 1.18
C VAL A 347 -19.25 -15.89 0.25
N ILE A 348 -18.04 -15.35 0.35
CA ILE A 348 -16.89 -15.79 -0.43
C ILE A 348 -15.83 -16.33 0.52
N VAL A 349 -15.23 -17.48 0.19
CA VAL A 349 -14.14 -18.07 0.97
C VAL A 349 -12.81 -17.80 0.28
N ILE A 350 -11.88 -17.18 1.00
CA ILE A 350 -10.51 -16.97 0.54
C ILE A 350 -9.62 -17.86 1.40
N ALA A 351 -8.85 -18.75 0.79
CA ALA A 351 -7.87 -19.58 1.50
C ALA A 351 -6.45 -19.17 1.12
N ALA A 352 -5.50 -19.28 2.03
CA ALA A 352 -4.09 -19.03 1.78
C ALA A 352 -3.23 -20.24 2.13
N THR A 353 -2.21 -20.53 1.32
CA THR A 353 -1.21 -21.56 1.60
C THR A 353 0.16 -21.16 1.04
N ASN A 354 1.23 -21.73 1.59
CA ASN A 354 2.55 -21.70 0.97
C ASN A 354 2.82 -22.96 0.13
N ARG A 355 2.00 -24.01 0.29
CA ARG A 355 2.20 -25.36 -0.26
C ARG A 355 0.95 -25.83 -1.00
N PRO A 356 0.66 -25.30 -2.21
CA PRO A 356 -0.55 -25.63 -2.96
C PRO A 356 -0.63 -27.11 -3.36
N ASP A 357 0.50 -27.80 -3.39
CA ASP A 357 0.64 -29.23 -3.63
C ASP A 357 0.33 -30.09 -2.41
N ALA A 358 0.31 -29.53 -1.18
CA ALA A 358 -0.01 -30.25 0.05
C ALA A 358 -1.52 -30.36 0.32
N ILE A 359 -2.34 -29.54 -0.35
CA ILE A 359 -3.79 -29.48 -0.14
C ILE A 359 -4.51 -30.66 -0.82
N ASP A 360 -5.59 -31.14 -0.20
CA ASP A 360 -6.51 -32.12 -0.82
C ASP A 360 -7.01 -31.61 -2.20
N PRO A 361 -6.72 -32.34 -3.31
CA PRO A 361 -7.14 -31.94 -4.66
C PRO A 361 -8.65 -31.77 -4.84
N ALA A 362 -9.48 -32.38 -3.98
CA ALA A 362 -10.92 -32.22 -4.01
C ALA A 362 -11.35 -30.77 -3.73
N LEU A 363 -10.60 -30.02 -2.91
CA LEU A 363 -10.90 -28.61 -2.60
C LEU A 363 -10.63 -27.68 -3.78
N ARG A 364 -9.73 -28.05 -4.70
CA ARG A 364 -9.35 -27.27 -5.90
C ARG A 364 -10.26 -27.51 -7.11
N ARG A 365 -11.37 -28.24 -6.93
CA ARG A 365 -12.31 -28.55 -8.01
C ARG A 365 -13.32 -27.41 -8.22
N PRO A 366 -13.89 -27.28 -9.44
CA PRO A 366 -14.94 -26.32 -9.72
C PRO A 366 -16.09 -26.36 -8.69
N GLY A 367 -16.53 -25.19 -8.23
CA GLY A 367 -17.55 -25.03 -7.19
C GLY A 367 -17.01 -24.95 -5.76
N ARG A 368 -15.69 -25.05 -5.56
CA ARG A 368 -14.98 -24.86 -4.27
C ARG A 368 -13.93 -23.77 -4.43
N PHE A 369 -12.63 -24.07 -4.32
CA PHE A 369 -11.55 -23.17 -4.77
C PHE A 369 -11.34 -23.34 -6.27
N ASP A 370 -12.25 -22.80 -7.06
CA ASP A 370 -12.24 -22.86 -8.51
C ASP A 370 -11.34 -21.79 -9.15
N ARG A 371 -10.85 -20.85 -8.34
CA ARG A 371 -9.87 -19.83 -8.71
C ARG A 371 -8.63 -19.91 -7.85
N GLU A 372 -7.48 -19.83 -8.50
CA GLU A 372 -6.18 -19.81 -7.85
C GLU A 372 -5.43 -18.54 -8.27
N ILE A 373 -4.85 -17.84 -7.28
CA ILE A 373 -4.07 -16.62 -7.48
C ILE A 373 -2.70 -16.83 -6.86
N GLU A 374 -1.67 -16.75 -7.70
CA GLU A 374 -0.29 -16.72 -7.26
C GLU A 374 0.07 -15.35 -6.67
N VAL A 375 0.65 -15.37 -5.47
CA VAL A 375 1.21 -14.22 -4.76
C VAL A 375 2.72 -14.47 -4.62
N GLY A 376 3.43 -14.20 -5.72
CA GLY A 376 4.85 -14.46 -5.89
C GLY A 376 5.77 -13.41 -5.26
N VAL A 377 7.06 -13.58 -5.49
CA VAL A 377 8.10 -12.63 -5.05
C VAL A 377 8.02 -11.36 -5.91
N PRO A 378 8.06 -10.15 -5.30
CA PRO A 378 7.97 -8.90 -6.05
C PRO A 378 9.17 -8.67 -6.98
N ASP A 379 8.91 -8.00 -8.09
CA ASP A 379 9.92 -7.46 -9.00
C ASP A 379 10.59 -6.20 -8.41
N LYS A 380 11.59 -5.62 -9.09
CA LYS A 380 12.29 -4.41 -8.63
C LYS A 380 11.31 -3.28 -8.31
N GLN A 381 10.35 -3.02 -9.18
CA GLN A 381 9.36 -1.97 -9.00
C GLN A 381 8.46 -2.25 -7.78
N GLY A 382 8.02 -3.49 -7.61
CA GLY A 382 7.24 -3.94 -6.46
C GLY A 382 8.01 -3.82 -5.15
N ARG A 383 9.31 -4.16 -5.12
CA ARG A 383 10.16 -3.96 -3.94
C ARG A 383 10.29 -2.48 -3.57
N LYS A 384 10.46 -1.61 -4.57
CA LYS A 384 10.43 -0.15 -4.35
C LYS A 384 9.11 0.32 -3.74
N GLU A 385 7.98 -0.17 -4.26
CA GLU A 385 6.64 0.16 -3.71
C GLU A 385 6.50 -0.31 -2.26
N ILE A 386 6.98 -1.52 -1.94
CA ILE A 386 6.97 -2.07 -0.58
C ILE A 386 7.86 -1.24 0.36
N LEU A 387 9.07 -0.87 -0.08
CA LEU A 387 9.95 0.02 0.69
C LEU A 387 9.27 1.37 0.94
N GLN A 388 8.68 1.97 -0.09
CA GLN A 388 7.92 3.22 0.05
C GLN A 388 6.80 3.11 1.09
N ILE A 389 6.08 2.00 1.15
CA ILE A 389 5.04 1.73 2.17
C ILE A 389 5.67 1.69 3.57
N HIS A 390 6.71 0.89 3.77
CA HIS A 390 7.32 0.71 5.09
C HIS A 390 8.17 1.89 5.56
N THR A 391 8.48 2.85 4.68
CA THR A 391 9.19 4.08 5.04
C THR A 391 8.30 5.33 5.08
N ARG A 392 6.96 5.24 4.88
CA ARG A 392 6.07 6.43 4.85
C ARG A 392 6.17 7.30 6.08
N GLY A 393 6.26 6.70 7.26
CA GLY A 393 6.39 7.40 8.54
C GLY A 393 7.83 7.60 9.02
N MET A 394 8.81 7.18 8.22
CA MET A 394 10.22 7.17 8.63
C MET A 394 10.89 8.50 8.27
N PRO A 395 11.69 9.09 9.17
CA PRO A 395 12.43 10.32 8.88
C PRO A 395 13.65 10.04 7.99
N LEU A 396 13.40 9.85 6.69
CA LEU A 396 14.44 9.60 5.71
C LEU A 396 15.24 10.88 5.42
N GLU A 397 16.56 10.76 5.40
CA GLU A 397 17.48 11.80 4.95
C GLU A 397 18.31 11.26 3.76
N PRO A 398 18.05 11.75 2.54
CA PRO A 398 18.81 11.32 1.38
C PRO A 398 20.16 12.05 1.27
N ASP A 399 21.06 11.50 0.47
CA ASP A 399 22.32 12.15 0.09
C ASP A 399 22.04 13.31 -0.88
N TYR A 400 22.69 14.45 -0.66
CA TYR A 400 22.54 15.64 -1.53
C TYR A 400 23.68 15.71 -2.55
N ASP A 401 23.99 14.57 -3.16
CA ASP A 401 25.07 14.47 -4.12
C ASP A 401 24.84 15.43 -5.30
N LYS A 402 25.89 16.20 -5.63
CA LYS A 402 25.83 17.27 -6.62
C LYS A 402 25.26 16.81 -7.98
N PRO A 403 25.68 15.67 -8.56
CA PRO A 403 25.12 15.17 -9.81
C PRO A 403 23.60 14.94 -9.77
N SER A 404 23.10 14.30 -8.71
CA SER A 404 21.69 13.97 -8.56
C SER A 404 20.84 15.21 -8.36
N VAL A 405 21.28 16.12 -7.49
CA VAL A 405 20.61 17.40 -7.25
C VAL A 405 20.50 18.21 -8.55
N LEU A 406 21.60 18.35 -9.29
CA LEU A 406 21.59 19.08 -10.57
C LEU A 406 20.67 18.43 -11.60
N LYS A 407 20.65 17.09 -11.68
CA LYS A 407 19.73 16.36 -12.57
C LYS A 407 18.27 16.63 -12.20
N ILE A 408 17.94 16.65 -10.91
CA ILE A 408 16.59 16.94 -10.41
C ILE A 408 16.20 18.39 -10.72
N LEU A 409 17.03 19.37 -10.36
CA LEU A 409 16.76 20.79 -10.62
C LEU A 409 16.54 21.07 -12.12
N LYS A 410 17.35 20.46 -13.00
CA LYS A 410 17.16 20.55 -14.46
C LYS A 410 15.86 19.89 -14.93
N GLY A 411 15.40 18.85 -14.24
CA GLY A 411 14.09 18.24 -14.46
C GLY A 411 12.96 19.21 -14.10
N LEU A 412 13.07 19.89 -12.95
CA LEU A 412 12.07 20.85 -12.45
C LEU A 412 11.90 22.05 -13.39
N LEU A 413 12.97 22.49 -14.07
CA LEU A 413 12.88 23.57 -15.08
C LEU A 413 11.92 23.24 -16.25
N LYS A 414 11.67 21.96 -16.51
CA LYS A 414 10.71 21.52 -17.54
C LYS A 414 9.26 21.52 -17.05
N GLU A 415 9.05 21.61 -15.74
CA GLU A 415 7.73 21.62 -15.14
C GLU A 415 7.22 23.08 -15.07
N GLU A 416 6.01 23.35 -15.56
CA GLU A 416 5.42 24.71 -15.59
C GLU A 416 5.05 25.25 -14.20
N ARG A 417 5.21 24.44 -13.15
CA ARG A 417 4.80 24.75 -11.78
C ARG A 417 5.75 25.72 -11.07
N PHE A 418 7.03 25.73 -11.42
CA PHE A 418 8.07 26.43 -10.65
C PHE A 418 8.56 27.69 -11.34
N ASP A 419 8.98 28.67 -10.55
CA ASP A 419 9.62 29.89 -11.04
C ASP A 419 10.98 29.55 -11.66
N LYS A 420 11.09 29.78 -12.98
CA LYS A 420 12.28 29.45 -13.76
C LYS A 420 13.49 30.31 -13.39
N GLU A 421 13.29 31.61 -13.12
CA GLU A 421 14.40 32.51 -12.76
C GLU A 421 15.01 32.08 -11.43
N LYS A 422 14.14 31.74 -10.46
CA LYS A 422 14.56 31.25 -9.15
C LYS A 422 15.28 29.90 -9.22
N LEU A 423 14.76 28.95 -10.01
CA LEU A 423 15.41 27.66 -10.25
C LEU A 423 16.79 27.82 -10.92
N GLU A 424 16.92 28.72 -11.90
CA GLU A 424 18.20 29.01 -12.54
C GLU A 424 19.22 29.64 -11.58
N GLU A 425 18.79 30.49 -10.66
CA GLU A 425 19.65 31.05 -9.62
C GLU A 425 20.16 29.95 -8.67
N ILE A 426 19.26 29.09 -8.18
CA ILE A 426 19.61 27.96 -7.31
C ILE A 426 20.57 27.02 -8.02
N LEU A 427 20.31 26.72 -9.29
CA LEU A 427 21.16 25.84 -10.10
C LEU A 427 22.59 26.38 -10.22
N LYS A 428 22.76 27.69 -10.49
CA LYS A 428 24.09 28.34 -10.52
C LYS A 428 24.81 28.30 -9.17
N LYS A 429 24.07 28.42 -8.05
CA LYS A 429 24.64 28.31 -6.71
C LYS A 429 25.10 26.89 -6.42
N VAL A 430 24.25 25.88 -6.70
CA VAL A 430 24.59 24.45 -6.52
C VAL A 430 25.77 24.04 -7.41
N GLU A 431 25.90 24.56 -8.63
CA GLU A 431 27.06 24.32 -9.48
C GLU A 431 28.38 24.83 -8.88
N LYS A 432 28.34 25.88 -8.06
CA LYS A 432 29.51 26.46 -7.38
C LYS A 432 29.76 25.88 -5.99
N ALA A 433 28.79 25.17 -5.42
CA ALA A 433 28.91 24.56 -4.11
C ALA A 433 30.03 23.51 -4.07
N ARG A 434 30.71 23.43 -2.93
CA ARG A 434 31.92 22.63 -2.69
C ARG A 434 31.60 21.25 -2.12
N ASP A 435 30.59 21.16 -1.27
CA ASP A 435 30.21 19.95 -0.54
C ASP A 435 28.67 19.81 -0.47
N GLU A 436 28.21 18.67 0.06
CA GLU A 436 26.78 18.34 0.14
C GLU A 436 26.04 19.21 1.17
N GLU A 437 26.71 19.66 2.23
CA GLU A 437 26.11 20.54 3.25
C GLU A 437 25.76 21.90 2.65
N GLU A 438 26.69 22.51 1.91
CA GLU A 438 26.46 23.78 1.20
C GLU A 438 25.32 23.63 0.18
N ILE A 439 25.26 22.51 -0.55
CA ILE A 439 24.16 22.22 -1.48
C ILE A 439 22.82 22.17 -0.75
N LYS A 440 22.77 21.45 0.38
CA LYS A 440 21.55 21.32 1.19
C LYS A 440 21.10 22.67 1.73
N GLU A 441 22.01 23.51 2.22
CA GLU A 441 21.71 24.87 2.69
C GLU A 441 21.18 25.77 1.58
N ILE A 442 21.79 25.72 0.38
CA ILE A 442 21.35 26.50 -0.78
C ILE A 442 19.89 26.18 -1.12
N ILE A 443 19.51 24.90 -1.14
CA ILE A 443 18.17 24.45 -1.52
C ILE A 443 17.17 24.75 -0.40
N LYS A 444 17.55 24.59 0.88
CA LYS A 444 16.70 24.86 2.04
C LYS A 444 16.15 26.29 2.10
N ASN A 445 16.83 27.25 1.46
CA ASN A 445 16.34 28.63 1.36
C ASN A 445 14.98 28.75 0.64
N ASP A 446 14.61 27.75 -0.18
CA ASP A 446 13.29 27.65 -0.80
C ASP A 446 12.58 26.39 -0.30
N GLY A 447 11.55 26.58 0.53
CA GLY A 447 10.81 25.47 1.11
C GLY A 447 10.06 24.61 0.10
N GLU A 448 9.61 25.13 -1.05
CA GLU A 448 8.92 24.33 -2.06
C GLU A 448 9.90 23.49 -2.89
N ILE A 449 11.00 24.10 -3.35
CA ILE A 449 12.04 23.41 -4.11
C ILE A 449 12.75 22.38 -3.23
N TYR A 450 13.06 22.72 -1.98
CA TYR A 450 13.66 21.78 -1.03
C TYR A 450 12.83 20.52 -0.85
N ARG A 451 11.51 20.66 -0.69
CA ARG A 451 10.59 19.51 -0.56
C ARG A 451 10.62 18.64 -1.80
N GLU A 452 10.47 19.23 -2.98
CA GLU A 452 10.42 18.46 -4.23
C GLU A 452 11.76 17.76 -4.52
N VAL A 453 12.88 18.43 -4.27
CA VAL A 453 14.23 17.84 -4.41
C VAL A 453 14.41 16.70 -3.39
N LYS A 454 14.11 16.91 -2.11
CA LYS A 454 14.19 15.88 -1.07
C LYS A 454 13.36 14.65 -1.45
N THR A 455 12.11 14.84 -1.88
CA THR A 455 11.23 13.74 -2.31
C THR A 455 11.82 12.95 -3.49
N LYS A 456 12.33 13.63 -4.53
CA LYS A 456 12.92 12.94 -5.69
C LYS A 456 14.24 12.23 -5.34
N LEU A 457 15.03 12.76 -4.40
CA LEU A 457 16.23 12.09 -3.90
C LEU A 457 15.89 10.83 -3.08
N ILE A 458 14.88 10.90 -2.20
CA ILE A 458 14.37 9.72 -1.48
C ILE A 458 13.89 8.66 -2.47
N ASP A 459 13.11 9.04 -3.49
CA ASP A 459 12.63 8.09 -4.49
C ASP A 459 13.78 7.38 -5.22
N LYS A 460 14.87 8.11 -5.53
CA LYS A 460 16.09 7.55 -6.09
C LYS A 460 16.79 6.59 -5.12
N MET A 461 16.92 6.97 -3.85
CA MET A 461 17.51 6.10 -2.80
C MET A 461 16.74 4.78 -2.69
N LEU A 462 15.41 4.82 -2.66
CA LEU A 462 14.58 3.62 -2.59
C LEU A 462 14.66 2.76 -3.86
N ASP A 463 14.86 3.39 -5.03
CA ASP A 463 15.11 2.69 -6.29
C ASP A 463 16.42 1.88 -6.26
N GLU A 464 17.49 2.48 -5.75
CA GLU A 464 18.79 1.82 -5.59
C GLU A 464 18.74 0.68 -4.55
N LEU A 465 17.98 0.85 -3.46
CA LEU A 465 17.74 -0.21 -2.47
C LEU A 465 16.91 -1.36 -3.06
N ALA A 466 15.91 -1.06 -3.89
CA ALA A 466 15.11 -2.07 -4.57
C ALA A 466 15.95 -2.92 -5.54
N GLU A 467 16.97 -2.33 -6.17
CA GLU A 467 17.93 -3.04 -7.02
C GLU A 467 18.76 -4.06 -6.22
N LYS A 468 19.14 -3.71 -5.00
CA LYS A 468 20.01 -4.55 -4.15
C LYS A 468 19.29 -5.58 -3.29
N THR A 469 17.96 -5.56 -3.28
CA THR A 469 17.11 -6.45 -2.46
C THR A 469 16.49 -7.58 -3.30
N HIS A 470 17.22 -8.10 -4.29
CA HIS A 470 16.74 -9.20 -5.12
C HIS A 470 16.35 -10.43 -4.25
N GLY A 471 15.21 -11.06 -4.55
CA GLY A 471 14.68 -12.19 -3.79
C GLY A 471 14.00 -11.83 -2.46
N PHE A 472 14.03 -10.58 -2.02
CA PHE A 472 13.33 -10.15 -0.80
C PHE A 472 11.82 -10.12 -1.03
N VAL A 473 11.05 -10.63 -0.06
CA VAL A 473 9.59 -10.51 -0.03
C VAL A 473 9.14 -9.34 0.83
N GLY A 474 7.83 -9.08 0.88
CA GLY A 474 7.25 -8.01 1.68
C GLY A 474 7.70 -8.03 3.14
N ALA A 475 7.70 -9.20 3.77
CA ALA A 475 8.17 -9.37 5.15
C ALA A 475 9.66 -9.03 5.33
N ASP A 476 10.51 -9.41 4.37
CA ASP A 476 11.95 -9.13 4.43
C ASP A 476 12.23 -7.64 4.27
N LEU A 477 11.53 -6.97 3.35
CA LEU A 477 11.66 -5.52 3.15
C LEU A 477 11.12 -4.71 4.34
N ALA A 478 10.04 -5.20 4.96
CA ALA A 478 9.54 -4.64 6.22
C ALA A 478 10.56 -4.79 7.35
N ALA A 479 11.21 -5.96 7.44
CA ALA A 479 12.29 -6.21 8.39
C ALA A 479 13.51 -5.32 8.11
N LEU A 480 13.88 -5.15 6.84
CA LEU A 480 14.97 -4.27 6.43
C LEU A 480 14.74 -2.82 6.84
N ALA A 481 13.53 -2.28 6.60
CA ALA A 481 13.18 -0.93 7.03
C ALA A 481 13.24 -0.77 8.56
N ARG A 482 12.72 -1.77 9.30
CA ARG A 482 12.79 -1.78 10.76
C ARG A 482 14.23 -1.82 11.27
N GLU A 483 15.06 -2.66 10.65
CA GLU A 483 16.46 -2.83 11.04
C GLU A 483 17.28 -1.58 10.75
N ALA A 484 17.02 -0.87 9.64
CA ALA A 484 17.64 0.42 9.34
C ALA A 484 17.36 1.46 10.44
N ALA A 485 16.12 1.54 10.93
CA ALA A 485 15.79 2.40 12.08
C ALA A 485 16.50 1.95 13.37
N MET A 486 16.62 0.64 13.62
CA MET A 486 17.33 0.10 14.78
C MET A 486 18.84 0.34 14.73
N VAL A 487 19.45 0.40 13.54
CA VAL A 487 20.86 0.82 13.37
C VAL A 487 21.07 2.23 13.90
N VAL A 488 20.18 3.18 13.54
CA VAL A 488 20.24 4.57 14.04
C VAL A 488 20.09 4.62 15.56
N LEU A 489 19.08 3.94 16.11
CA LEU A 489 18.85 3.90 17.55
C LEU A 489 20.06 3.33 18.32
N ARG A 490 20.63 2.21 17.84
CA ARG A 490 21.83 1.62 18.45
C ARG A 490 23.01 2.58 18.42
N ARG A 491 23.22 3.30 17.31
CA ARG A 491 24.27 4.31 17.19
C ARG A 491 24.11 5.42 18.23
N LEU A 492 22.90 5.98 18.37
CA LEU A 492 22.64 7.06 19.33
C LEU A 492 22.75 6.63 20.80
N ILE A 493 22.36 5.38 21.11
CA ILE A 493 22.55 4.80 22.45
C ILE A 493 24.05 4.61 22.75
N GLN A 494 24.83 4.10 21.79
CA GLN A 494 26.28 3.90 21.95
C GLN A 494 27.05 5.21 22.08
N GLU A 495 26.61 6.27 21.40
CA GLU A 495 27.14 7.63 21.55
C GLU A 495 26.77 8.28 22.89
N GLY A 496 25.94 7.63 23.71
CA GLY A 496 25.47 8.14 25.00
C GLY A 496 24.44 9.28 24.88
N LYS A 497 23.88 9.49 23.68
CA LYS A 497 22.86 10.51 23.42
C LYS A 497 21.46 10.08 23.85
N ILE A 498 21.20 8.76 23.82
CA ILE A 498 19.97 8.16 24.35
C ILE A 498 20.35 7.30 25.53
N ASN A 499 19.72 7.58 26.69
CA ASN A 499 19.80 6.72 27.85
C ASN A 499 18.50 5.89 27.95
N PRO A 500 18.56 4.56 27.78
CA PRO A 500 17.37 3.70 27.87
C PRO A 500 16.68 3.72 29.23
N GLU A 501 17.36 4.17 30.29
CA GLU A 501 16.80 4.26 31.65
C GLU A 501 16.05 5.58 31.90
N GLU A 502 16.17 6.57 31.02
CA GLU A 502 15.47 7.85 31.16
C GLU A 502 14.05 7.80 30.60
N GLU A 503 13.08 8.33 31.34
CA GLU A 503 11.67 8.37 30.91
C GLU A 503 11.41 9.31 29.72
N LYS A 504 12.35 10.22 29.39
CA LYS A 504 12.18 11.24 28.35
C LYS A 504 13.47 11.43 27.58
N ILE A 505 13.33 11.52 26.26
CA ILE A 505 14.45 11.75 25.35
C ILE A 505 14.60 13.25 25.11
N ALA A 506 15.83 13.73 25.11
CA ALA A 506 16.14 15.12 24.85
C ALA A 506 15.70 15.52 23.43
N PRO A 507 15.07 16.69 23.24
CA PRO A 507 14.53 17.08 21.95
C PRO A 507 15.59 17.16 20.82
N GLU A 508 16.82 17.55 21.17
CA GLU A 508 17.95 17.65 20.23
C GLU A 508 18.29 16.29 19.59
N VAL A 509 18.20 15.22 20.38
CA VAL A 509 18.45 13.83 19.93
C VAL A 509 17.37 13.39 18.94
N LEU A 510 16.15 13.89 19.11
CA LEU A 510 15.01 13.57 18.27
C LEU A 510 15.16 14.22 16.88
N GLN A 511 15.88 15.34 16.75
CA GLN A 511 16.25 15.89 15.43
C GLN A 511 17.32 15.06 14.71
N GLU A 512 18.17 14.36 15.47
CA GLU A 512 19.22 13.48 14.95
C GLU A 512 18.68 12.10 14.52
N LEU A 513 17.46 11.74 14.92
CA LEU A 513 16.75 10.55 14.44
C LEU A 513 16.38 10.69 12.96
N LYS A 514 17.36 10.42 12.10
CA LYS A 514 17.21 10.37 10.66
C LYS A 514 17.83 9.09 10.15
N VAL A 515 17.13 8.42 9.24
CA VAL A 515 17.60 7.19 8.62
C VAL A 515 18.20 7.56 7.26
N THR A 516 19.48 7.25 7.07
CA THR A 516 20.20 7.48 5.82
C THR A 516 20.33 6.18 5.03
N LYS A 517 20.87 6.30 3.82
CA LYS A 517 21.14 5.16 2.94
C LYS A 517 22.14 4.17 3.55
N GLU A 518 23.12 4.66 4.28
CA GLU A 518 24.14 3.86 4.98
C GLU A 518 23.51 2.96 6.04
N ASP A 519 22.49 3.46 6.75
CA ASP A 519 21.79 2.69 7.76
C ASP A 519 21.04 1.49 7.13
N PHE A 520 20.47 1.67 5.93
CA PHE A 520 19.92 0.56 5.15
C PHE A 520 20.99 -0.44 4.68
N TYR A 521 22.17 0.06 4.29
CA TYR A 521 23.28 -0.83 3.91
C TYR A 521 23.82 -1.64 5.08
N GLU A 522 23.86 -1.07 6.28
CA GLU A 522 24.20 -1.80 7.50
C GLU A 522 23.13 -2.84 7.81
N ALA A 523 21.86 -2.48 7.68
CA ALA A 523 20.74 -3.39 7.89
C ALA A 523 20.75 -4.58 6.91
N LEU A 524 21.15 -4.38 5.65
CA LEU A 524 21.30 -5.46 4.66
C LEU A 524 22.33 -6.53 5.07
N LYS A 525 23.25 -6.23 5.98
CA LYS A 525 24.20 -7.22 6.50
C LYS A 525 23.56 -8.20 7.49
N MET A 526 22.39 -7.86 8.03
CA MET A 526 21.70 -8.63 9.07
C MET A 526 20.40 -9.29 8.58
N VAL A 527 19.83 -8.79 7.49
CA VAL A 527 18.56 -9.30 6.93
C VAL A 527 18.82 -10.19 5.72
N GLU A 528 18.44 -11.46 5.84
CA GLU A 528 18.49 -12.43 4.73
C GLU A 528 17.11 -12.58 4.07
N PRO A 529 17.05 -12.80 2.75
CA PRO A 529 15.79 -13.04 2.05
C PRO A 529 15.17 -14.39 2.44
N SER A 530 13.89 -14.37 2.82
CA SER A 530 13.15 -15.57 3.24
C SER A 530 12.75 -16.45 2.06
N ALA A 531 12.50 -15.86 0.88
CA ALA A 531 12.01 -16.60 -0.29
C ALA A 531 13.02 -17.60 -0.86
N LEU A 532 14.32 -17.31 -0.72
CA LEU A 532 15.41 -18.19 -1.18
C LEU A 532 15.49 -19.51 -0.37
N ARG A 533 14.76 -19.63 0.74
CA ARG A 533 14.76 -20.83 1.60
C ARG A 533 13.74 -21.89 1.18
N GLU A 534 12.64 -21.50 0.50
CA GLU A 534 11.53 -22.42 0.18
C GLU A 534 11.25 -22.60 -1.32
N VAL A 535 11.53 -21.59 -2.13
CA VAL A 535 11.52 -21.73 -3.60
C VAL A 535 12.97 -21.81 -4.04
N MET A 536 13.31 -22.72 -4.96
CA MET A 536 14.56 -22.63 -5.74
C MET A 536 14.47 -21.40 -6.66
N LEU A 537 14.36 -20.22 -6.07
CA LEU A 537 14.68 -18.98 -6.73
C LEU A 537 16.19 -18.89 -6.65
N GLU A 538 16.86 -19.17 -7.76
CA GLU A 538 18.31 -18.93 -7.82
C GLU A 538 18.47 -17.48 -8.26
N VAL A 539 19.23 -16.66 -7.52
CA VAL A 539 19.66 -15.36 -8.04
C VAL A 539 20.55 -15.66 -9.25
N PRO A 540 20.08 -15.44 -10.49
CA PRO A 540 20.89 -15.79 -11.64
C PRO A 540 21.97 -14.71 -11.74
N ASN A 541 23.23 -15.10 -11.65
CA ASN A 541 24.39 -14.21 -11.80
C ASN A 541 25.13 -14.45 -13.11
N VAL A 542 24.44 -15.04 -14.10
CA VAL A 542 25.00 -15.41 -15.39
C VAL A 542 24.57 -14.33 -16.38
N HIS A 543 25.51 -13.67 -17.03
CA HIS A 543 25.25 -12.69 -18.08
C HIS A 543 25.29 -13.32 -19.47
N TRP A 544 24.81 -12.60 -20.48
CA TRP A 544 24.94 -13.06 -21.87
C TRP A 544 26.39 -13.33 -22.29
N GLU A 545 27.34 -12.63 -21.65
CA GLU A 545 28.78 -12.71 -21.85
C GLU A 545 29.38 -14.01 -21.29
N ASP A 546 28.76 -14.59 -20.26
CA ASP A 546 29.22 -15.83 -19.62
C ASP A 546 28.88 -17.10 -20.43
N ILE A 547 28.05 -16.96 -21.47
CA ILE A 547 27.62 -18.07 -22.32
C ILE A 547 28.33 -17.99 -23.67
N GLY A 548 29.23 -18.92 -23.95
CA GLY A 548 29.89 -19.01 -25.25
C GLY A 548 28.94 -19.48 -26.37
N GLY A 549 28.92 -18.77 -27.50
CA GLY A 549 28.19 -19.16 -28.72
C GLY A 549 26.66 -18.98 -28.62
N LEU A 550 25.92 -19.77 -29.42
CA LEU A 550 24.44 -19.77 -29.46
C LEU A 550 23.80 -18.40 -29.75
N GLU A 551 24.47 -17.54 -30.52
CA GLU A 551 24.03 -16.15 -30.76
C GLU A 551 22.60 -16.05 -31.32
N ASN A 552 22.21 -16.96 -32.21
CA ASN A 552 20.84 -16.99 -32.74
C ASN A 552 19.79 -17.29 -31.65
N VAL A 553 20.13 -18.14 -30.67
CA VAL A 553 19.24 -18.49 -29.55
C VAL A 553 19.20 -17.36 -28.53
N LYS A 554 20.35 -16.75 -28.21
CA LYS A 554 20.41 -15.55 -27.36
C LYS A 554 19.56 -14.44 -27.94
N GLN A 555 19.71 -14.15 -29.24
CA GLN A 555 18.92 -13.13 -29.93
C GLN A 555 17.42 -13.44 -29.87
N ALA A 556 17.02 -14.70 -30.11
CA ALA A 556 15.61 -15.10 -29.99
C ALA A 556 15.07 -14.93 -28.56
N LEU A 557 15.86 -15.23 -27.53
CA LEU A 557 15.47 -15.02 -26.13
C LEU A 557 15.39 -13.53 -25.76
N ARG A 558 16.28 -12.68 -26.29
CA ARG A 558 16.19 -11.23 -26.14
C ARG A 558 14.88 -10.69 -26.71
N GLU A 559 14.55 -11.11 -27.93
CA GLU A 559 13.33 -10.69 -28.62
C GLU A 559 12.04 -11.19 -27.95
N ALA A 560 12.08 -12.43 -27.44
CA ALA A 560 10.90 -13.09 -26.91
C ALA A 560 10.66 -12.85 -25.40
N VAL A 561 11.69 -12.51 -24.63
CA VAL A 561 11.59 -12.31 -23.16
C VAL A 561 12.05 -10.93 -22.77
N GLU A 562 13.31 -10.59 -23.07
CA GLU A 562 13.95 -9.38 -22.54
C GLU A 562 13.27 -8.10 -23.05
N TRP A 563 12.98 -8.02 -24.36
CA TRP A 563 12.38 -6.83 -24.96
C TRP A 563 10.93 -6.60 -24.54
N PRO A 564 10.04 -7.61 -24.50
CA PRO A 564 8.71 -7.45 -23.92
C PRO A 564 8.72 -6.91 -22.49
N LEU A 565 9.66 -7.38 -21.66
CA LEU A 565 9.78 -6.95 -20.26
C LEU A 565 10.37 -5.54 -20.14
N LYS A 566 11.44 -5.21 -20.88
CA LYS A 566 12.08 -3.88 -20.85
C LYS A 566 11.28 -2.80 -21.58
N TYR A 567 10.57 -3.14 -22.64
CA TYR A 567 9.91 -2.18 -23.54
C TYR A 567 8.40 -2.44 -23.76
N PRO A 568 7.58 -2.62 -22.71
CA PRO A 568 6.18 -3.01 -22.85
C PRO A 568 5.34 -1.97 -23.64
N LYS A 569 5.66 -0.68 -23.50
CA LYS A 569 4.96 0.41 -24.21
C LYS A 569 5.16 0.34 -25.73
N ALA A 570 6.30 -0.15 -26.21
CA ALA A 570 6.58 -0.29 -27.63
C ALA A 570 5.70 -1.39 -28.26
N PHE A 571 5.58 -2.53 -27.57
CA PHE A 571 4.72 -3.65 -27.99
C PHE A 571 3.23 -3.25 -28.03
N GLN A 572 2.76 -2.51 -27.02
CA GLN A 572 1.39 -1.98 -26.99
C GLN A 572 1.13 -1.03 -28.17
N ARG A 573 2.06 -0.12 -28.47
CA ARG A 573 1.93 0.83 -29.58
C ARG A 573 1.90 0.14 -30.95
N LEU A 574 2.67 -0.94 -31.09
CA LEU A 574 2.74 -1.73 -32.33
C LEU A 574 1.60 -2.75 -32.45
N GLY A 575 0.78 -2.93 -31.40
CA GLY A 575 -0.29 -3.93 -31.37
C GLY A 575 0.22 -5.37 -31.38
N ILE A 576 1.46 -5.60 -30.93
CA ILE A 576 2.09 -6.92 -30.93
C ILE A 576 1.90 -7.55 -29.56
N THR A 577 1.32 -8.75 -29.52
CA THR A 577 1.24 -9.55 -28.30
C THR A 577 2.53 -10.33 -28.08
N PRO A 578 3.23 -10.16 -26.95
CA PRO A 578 4.42 -10.94 -26.67
C PRO A 578 4.10 -12.42 -26.46
N PRO A 579 5.06 -13.32 -26.72
CA PRO A 579 4.89 -14.75 -26.47
C PRO A 579 4.72 -15.01 -24.97
N LYS A 580 3.75 -15.87 -24.61
CA LYS A 580 3.43 -16.20 -23.21
C LYS A 580 4.31 -17.30 -22.61
N GLY A 581 5.03 -18.05 -23.43
CA GLY A 581 5.85 -19.17 -23.00
C GLY A 581 6.84 -19.56 -24.08
N ILE A 582 8.02 -20.00 -23.63
CA ILE A 582 9.12 -20.41 -24.50
C ILE A 582 9.59 -21.78 -24.04
N LEU A 583 9.75 -22.70 -24.99
CA LEU A 583 10.26 -24.04 -24.73
C LEU A 583 11.68 -24.15 -25.28
N LEU A 584 12.67 -24.22 -24.38
CA LEU A 584 14.06 -24.52 -24.73
C LEU A 584 14.26 -26.04 -24.74
N TYR A 585 14.61 -26.61 -25.90
CA TYR A 585 14.87 -28.04 -26.06
C TYR A 585 16.25 -28.33 -26.65
N GLY A 586 16.79 -29.52 -26.37
CA GLY A 586 18.06 -30.00 -26.92
C GLY A 586 18.71 -31.08 -26.05
N PRO A 587 19.87 -31.62 -26.43
CA PRO A 587 20.62 -32.61 -25.66
C PRO A 587 20.97 -32.14 -24.23
N PRO A 588 21.08 -33.02 -23.22
CA PRO A 588 21.51 -32.61 -21.88
C PRO A 588 22.91 -31.96 -21.91
N GLY A 589 23.16 -31.00 -21.01
CA GLY A 589 24.45 -30.31 -20.92
C GLY A 589 24.71 -29.18 -21.93
N THR A 590 23.75 -28.84 -22.80
CA THR A 590 23.93 -27.78 -23.82
C THR A 590 23.64 -26.36 -23.34
N GLY A 591 23.73 -26.09 -22.04
CA GLY A 591 23.53 -24.75 -21.49
C GLY A 591 22.10 -24.20 -21.49
N LYS A 592 21.06 -25.04 -21.66
CA LYS A 592 19.64 -24.60 -21.60
C LYS A 592 19.31 -23.84 -20.32
N THR A 593 19.70 -24.40 -19.17
CA THR A 593 19.49 -23.75 -17.87
C THR A 593 20.31 -22.47 -17.75
N LEU A 594 21.54 -22.44 -18.29
CA LEU A 594 22.37 -21.22 -18.27
C LEU A 594 21.77 -20.11 -19.13
N LEU A 595 21.23 -20.42 -20.31
CA LEU A 595 20.50 -19.46 -21.16
C LEU A 595 19.26 -18.90 -20.45
N ALA A 596 18.54 -19.76 -19.72
CA ALA A 596 17.37 -19.35 -18.95
C ALA A 596 17.76 -18.47 -17.74
N LYS A 597 18.88 -18.76 -17.07
CA LYS A 597 19.46 -17.88 -16.05
C LYS A 597 19.88 -16.53 -16.64
N ALA A 598 20.59 -16.53 -17.77
CA ALA A 598 21.06 -15.30 -18.39
C ALA A 598 19.95 -14.38 -18.86
N VAL A 599 18.89 -14.92 -19.48
CA VAL A 599 17.75 -14.08 -19.85
C VAL A 599 17.03 -13.51 -18.62
N ALA A 600 16.96 -14.25 -17.51
CA ALA A 600 16.38 -13.77 -16.28
C ALA A 600 17.22 -12.65 -15.64
N THR A 601 18.55 -12.82 -15.54
CA THR A 601 19.49 -11.78 -15.07
C THR A 601 19.35 -10.51 -15.88
N GLU A 602 19.39 -10.62 -17.21
CA GLU A 602 19.39 -9.48 -18.12
C GLU A 602 18.03 -8.78 -18.17
N SER A 603 16.95 -9.50 -17.84
CA SER A 603 15.61 -8.94 -17.72
C SER A 603 15.30 -8.39 -16.32
N GLU A 604 16.25 -8.42 -15.38
CA GLU A 604 16.06 -8.08 -13.96
C GLU A 604 14.89 -8.86 -13.30
N ALA A 605 14.64 -10.08 -13.78
CA ALA A 605 13.56 -10.95 -13.33
C ALA A 605 14.08 -12.01 -12.34
N ASN A 606 13.19 -12.52 -11.49
CA ASN A 606 13.48 -13.65 -10.61
C ASN A 606 13.54 -14.95 -11.46
N PHE A 607 14.44 -15.90 -11.13
CA PHE A 607 14.62 -17.18 -11.85
C PHE A 607 14.30 -18.38 -10.97
#